data_AF-A0AAU2N6H5-F1
#
_entry.id   AF-A0AAU2N6H5-F1
#
_cell.length_a   1.000
_cell.length_b   1.000
_cell.length_c   1.000
_cell.angle_alpha   90.00
_cell.angle_beta   90.00
_cell.angle_gamma   90.00
#
_symmetry.space_group_name_H-M   'P 1'
#
loop_
_entity.id
_entity.type
_entity.pdbx_description
1 polymer ?
#
loop_
_entity_poly.entity_id
_entity_poly.type
_entity_poly.pdbx_seq_one_letter_code
_entity_poly.pdbx_strand_id
1 'polypeptide(L)'
;MHKAKIASLVGIGMAAASLITAPSASAATNGAEAISCETWQSGSTGYAKCTGLWPFIDRFRVKVTCIDSHGTQAVIKGSTKQNGETSSATCPGAPNTGIYKLGYEHWRI
;
A
#
# COMPACT_ATOMS: atom_id res chain seq x y z
N MET A 1 -56.52 -7.17 11.33
CA MET A 1 -55.75 -5.92 11.13
C MET A 1 -54.41 -6.30 10.49
N HIS A 2 -54.03 -5.62 9.38
CA HIS A 2 -52.71 -5.62 8.69
C HIS A 2 -52.14 -6.98 8.21
N LYS A 3 -52.23 -7.42 6.94
CA LYS A 3 -51.68 -6.92 5.66
C LYS A 3 -50.23 -6.42 5.70
N ALA A 4 -49.27 -7.25 5.26
CA ALA A 4 -48.10 -6.91 4.43
C ALA A 4 -47.19 -8.16 4.31
N LYS A 5 -46.42 -8.45 3.25
CA LYS A 5 -46.34 -8.09 1.82
C LYS A 5 -45.28 -9.09 1.28
N ILE A 6 -45.55 -9.73 0.15
CA ILE A 6 -44.60 -10.58 -0.58
C ILE A 6 -43.59 -9.65 -1.26
N ALA A 7 -42.28 -9.94 -1.21
CA ALA A 7 -41.34 -9.46 -2.23
C ALA A 7 -40.05 -10.30 -2.23
N SER A 8 -39.93 -11.11 -3.28
CA SER A 8 -38.72 -11.79 -3.74
C SER A 8 -37.66 -10.77 -4.16
N LEU A 9 -36.41 -10.91 -3.71
CA LEU A 9 -35.26 -10.23 -4.32
C LEU A 9 -34.03 -11.14 -4.31
N VAL A 10 -33.80 -11.74 -5.48
CA VAL A 10 -32.53 -11.75 -6.23
C VAL A 10 -31.29 -12.11 -5.42
N GLY A 11 -30.84 -13.35 -5.63
CA GLY A 11 -29.47 -13.75 -5.34
C GLY A 11 -28.49 -12.86 -6.08
N ILE A 12 -27.54 -12.31 -5.32
CA ILE A 12 -26.30 -11.78 -5.84
C ILE A 12 -25.21 -12.68 -5.28
N GLY A 13 -24.80 -13.66 -6.08
CA GLY A 13 -23.52 -14.31 -5.90
C GLY A 13 -22.44 -13.27 -6.13
N MET A 14 -21.94 -12.67 -5.05
CA MET A 14 -20.71 -11.90 -5.10
C MET A 14 -19.56 -12.90 -5.03
N ALA A 15 -19.01 -13.18 -6.21
CA ALA A 15 -17.75 -13.88 -6.36
C ALA A 15 -16.67 -13.22 -5.50
N ALA A 16 -15.84 -14.08 -4.92
CA ALA A 16 -14.73 -13.74 -4.05
C ALA A 16 -13.86 -12.62 -4.63
N ALA A 17 -13.81 -11.50 -3.91
CA ALA A 17 -12.59 -10.73 -3.82
C ALA A 17 -12.16 -10.80 -2.36
N SER A 18 -11.36 -11.82 -2.04
CA SER A 18 -10.58 -11.83 -0.83
C SER A 18 -9.82 -10.51 -0.79
N LEU A 19 -10.29 -9.57 0.04
CA LEU A 19 -9.49 -8.47 0.52
C LEU A 19 -8.40 -9.12 1.36
N ILE A 20 -7.36 -9.62 0.69
CA ILE A 20 -6.09 -9.90 1.31
C ILE A 20 -5.55 -8.52 1.65
N THR A 21 -6.03 -7.94 2.75
CA THR A 21 -5.27 -6.96 3.51
C THR A 21 -4.04 -7.71 3.97
N ALA A 22 -3.06 -7.86 3.07
CA ALA A 22 -1.74 -8.28 3.45
C ALA A 22 -1.27 -7.21 4.45
N PRO A 23 -1.02 -7.55 5.73
CA PRO A 23 -0.27 -6.65 6.58
C PRO A 23 1.08 -6.51 5.89
N SER A 24 1.33 -5.36 5.28
CA SER A 24 2.64 -5.02 4.76
C SER A 24 3.57 -4.94 5.97
N ALA A 25 4.29 -6.04 6.18
CA ALA A 25 5.35 -6.27 7.16
C ALA A 25 5.74 -5.01 7.94
N SER A 26 5.14 -4.84 9.13
CA SER A 26 5.65 -3.93 10.15
C SER A 26 7.02 -4.47 10.55
N ALA A 27 8.07 -3.84 10.02
CA ALA A 27 9.43 -4.11 10.47
C ALA A 27 9.48 -3.86 11.98
N ALA A 28 9.75 -4.94 12.73
CA ALA A 28 9.92 -4.89 14.16
C ALA A 28 11.00 -3.85 14.53
N THR A 29 10.68 -2.93 15.42
CA THR A 29 11.71 -2.27 16.22
C THR A 29 11.23 -2.11 17.65
N ASN A 30 12.03 -2.65 18.54
CA ASN A 30 11.84 -2.65 19.97
C ASN A 30 12.03 -1.22 20.52
N GLY A 31 11.10 -0.75 21.37
CA GLY A 31 11.42 0.14 22.50
C GLY A 31 11.85 1.59 22.24
N ALA A 32 11.74 2.14 21.03
CA ALA A 32 11.88 3.57 20.76
C ALA A 32 10.62 4.04 20.03
N GLU A 33 10.12 5.26 20.33
CA GLU A 33 8.93 5.90 19.74
C GLU A 33 8.49 5.25 18.43
N ALA A 34 7.40 4.47 18.48
CA ALA A 34 7.06 3.55 17.40
C ALA A 34 6.78 4.34 16.11
N ILE A 35 7.75 4.34 15.19
CA ILE A 35 7.60 4.92 13.85
C ILE A 35 6.46 4.17 13.18
N SER A 36 5.36 4.88 12.89
CA SER A 36 4.20 4.31 12.21
C SER A 36 4.31 4.60 10.72
N CYS A 37 4.48 3.56 9.92
CA CYS A 37 4.54 3.67 8.47
C CYS A 37 3.34 2.98 7.83
N GLU A 38 2.55 3.76 7.10
CA GLU A 38 1.41 3.29 6.33
C GLU A 38 1.79 3.26 4.85
N THR A 39 1.45 2.18 4.18
CA THR A 39 1.63 2.03 2.73
C THR A 39 0.31 1.66 2.09
N TRP A 40 -0.04 2.32 0.99
CA TRP A 40 -1.24 2.01 0.23
C TRP A 40 -0.95 2.14 -1.26
N GLN A 41 -1.77 1.51 -2.09
CA GLN A 41 -1.66 1.62 -3.54
C GLN A 41 -2.93 2.23 -4.13
N SER A 42 -2.77 2.96 -5.22
CA SER A 42 -3.86 3.45 -6.06
C SER A 42 -3.48 3.23 -7.52
N GLY A 43 -4.20 2.32 -8.20
CA GLY A 43 -3.86 1.86 -9.55
C GLY A 43 -2.43 1.32 -9.61
N SER A 44 -1.63 1.86 -10.52
CA SER A 44 -0.21 1.52 -10.69
C SER A 44 0.73 2.34 -9.81
N THR A 45 0.22 3.13 -8.86
CA THR A 45 1.03 3.98 -7.96
C THR A 45 1.01 3.44 -6.54
N GLY A 46 2.20 3.22 -5.97
CA GLY A 46 2.39 2.92 -4.57
C GLY A 46 2.71 4.17 -3.76
N TYR A 47 2.18 4.24 -2.55
CA TYR A 47 2.37 5.33 -1.61
C TYR A 47 2.90 4.78 -0.29
N ALA A 48 3.73 5.58 0.37
CA ALA A 48 4.14 5.39 1.75
C ALA A 48 4.07 6.71 2.50
N LYS A 49 3.61 6.66 3.75
CA LYS A 49 3.68 7.78 4.68
C LYS A 49 4.15 7.24 6.01
N CYS A 50 5.15 7.88 6.58
CA CYS A 50 5.66 7.52 7.89
C CYS A 50 5.47 8.70 8.85
N THR A 51 5.03 8.41 10.07
CA THR A 51 4.87 9.35 11.17
C THR A 51 5.67 8.87 12.39
N GLY A 52 6.05 9.80 13.27
CA GLY A 52 6.91 9.50 14.42
C GLY A 52 8.41 9.40 14.07
N LEU A 53 8.81 9.86 12.88
CA LEU A 53 10.22 9.95 12.52
C LEU A 53 10.85 11.19 13.17
N TRP A 54 12.11 11.08 13.60
CA TRP A 54 12.81 12.23 14.13
C TRP A 54 13.03 13.28 13.04
N PRO A 55 12.67 14.54 13.31
CA PRO A 55 12.88 15.61 12.34
C PRO A 55 14.36 15.73 12.01
N PHE A 56 14.66 16.03 10.75
CA PHE A 56 16.01 16.25 10.19
C PHE A 56 16.92 15.02 10.04
N ILE A 57 16.85 14.02 10.91
CA ILE A 57 17.75 12.84 10.86
C ILE A 57 17.12 11.62 10.19
N ASP A 58 15.80 11.47 10.27
CA ASP A 58 15.13 10.31 9.68
C ASP A 58 14.54 10.66 8.32
N ARG A 59 14.77 9.78 7.35
CA ARG A 59 14.31 9.89 5.97
C ARG A 59 13.60 8.60 5.61
N PHE A 60 12.57 8.71 4.77
CA PHE A 60 11.91 7.52 4.24
C PHE A 60 11.56 7.70 2.75
N ARG A 61 11.34 6.59 2.06
CA ARG A 61 10.77 6.59 0.71
C ARG A 61 9.93 5.35 0.48
N VAL A 62 8.95 5.44 -0.40
CA VAL A 62 8.21 4.27 -0.86
C VAL A 62 9.11 3.39 -1.74
N LYS A 63 8.93 2.08 -1.63
CA LYS A 63 9.57 1.07 -2.47
C LYS A 63 8.47 0.22 -3.11
N VAL A 64 8.32 0.38 -4.41
CA VAL A 64 7.30 -0.30 -5.20
C VAL A 64 8.02 -1.33 -6.07
N THR A 65 7.67 -2.59 -5.93
CA THR A 65 8.13 -3.66 -6.82
C THR A 65 7.03 -3.88 -7.83
N CYS A 66 7.32 -3.53 -9.07
CA CYS A 66 6.47 -3.74 -10.23
C CYS A 66 6.79 -5.11 -10.82
N ILE A 67 5.78 -5.82 -11.31
CA ILE A 67 5.95 -7.05 -12.09
C ILE A 67 5.26 -6.88 -13.42
N ASP A 68 5.91 -7.36 -14.48
CA ASP A 68 5.31 -7.44 -15.81
C ASP A 68 4.67 -8.82 -16.06
N SER A 69 3.81 -8.93 -17.07
CA SER A 69 3.27 -10.20 -17.59
C SER A 69 4.32 -11.29 -17.85
N HIS A 70 5.56 -10.92 -18.16
CA HIS A 70 6.67 -11.86 -18.35
C HIS A 70 7.32 -12.34 -17.04
N GLY A 71 6.85 -11.88 -15.87
CA GLY A 71 7.41 -12.20 -14.56
C GLY A 71 8.65 -11.38 -14.16
N THR A 72 9.09 -10.46 -15.03
CA THR A 72 10.20 -9.55 -14.74
C THR A 72 9.81 -8.57 -13.65
N GLN A 73 10.59 -8.51 -12.57
CA GLN A 73 10.36 -7.62 -11.45
C GLN A 73 11.28 -6.40 -11.54
N ALA A 74 10.72 -5.20 -11.39
CA ALA A 74 11.45 -3.94 -11.34
C ALA A 74 11.14 -3.22 -10.03
N VAL A 75 12.17 -2.81 -9.30
CA VAL A 75 12.00 -2.06 -8.05
C VAL A 75 12.14 -0.58 -8.34
N ILE A 76 11.06 0.17 -8.09
CA ILE A 76 10.98 1.61 -8.25
C ILE A 76 10.88 2.23 -6.87
N LYS A 77 11.70 3.25 -6.65
CA LYS A 77 11.75 3.96 -5.40
C LYS A 77 11.23 5.37 -5.61
N GLY A 78 10.40 5.83 -4.68
CA GLY A 78 9.88 7.19 -4.72
C GLY A 78 10.90 8.21 -4.25
N SER A 79 10.47 9.47 -4.26
CA SER A 79 11.24 10.56 -3.68
C SER A 79 11.44 10.38 -2.18
N THR A 80 12.60 10.78 -1.68
CA THR A 80 12.90 10.77 -0.25
C THR A 80 12.09 11.86 0.44
N LYS A 81 11.43 11.50 1.54
CA LYS A 81 10.49 12.33 2.30
C LYS A 81 10.79 12.29 3.80
N GLN A 82 10.31 13.30 4.52
CA GLN A 82 10.48 13.47 5.96
C GLN A 82 9.18 13.16 6.73
N ASN A 83 9.26 13.14 8.06
CA ASN A 83 8.13 12.87 8.96
C ASN A 83 6.82 13.55 8.52
N GLY A 84 5.75 12.76 8.35
CA GLY A 84 4.42 13.27 8.01
C GLY A 84 4.18 13.58 6.54
N GLU A 85 5.20 13.54 5.68
CA GLU A 85 5.04 13.63 4.23
C GLU A 85 4.62 12.28 3.62
N THR A 86 4.13 12.31 2.38
CA THR A 86 3.81 11.11 1.60
C THR A 86 4.81 10.96 0.45
N SER A 87 5.47 9.80 0.38
CA SER A 87 6.30 9.39 -0.74
C SER A 87 5.46 8.53 -1.70
N SER A 88 5.59 8.77 -3.01
CA SER A 88 4.88 8.00 -4.03
C SER A 88 5.83 7.55 -5.15
N ALA A 89 5.52 6.42 -5.77
CA ALA A 89 6.20 5.91 -6.94
C ALA A 89 5.23 5.14 -7.82
N THR A 90 5.31 5.36 -9.12
CA THR A 90 4.42 4.76 -10.11
C THR A 90 5.17 3.71 -10.91
N CYS A 91 4.57 2.53 -11.04
CA CYS A 91 5.03 1.52 -11.98
C CYS A 91 4.87 2.02 -13.42
N PRO A 92 5.84 1.79 -14.31
CA PRO A 92 5.75 2.19 -15.70
C PRO A 92 4.49 1.59 -16.31
N GLY A 93 3.73 2.43 -17.01
CA GLY A 93 2.40 2.11 -17.54
C GLY A 93 2.40 1.19 -18.76
N ALA A 94 3.29 0.19 -18.80
CA ALA A 94 3.12 -0.89 -19.76
C ALA A 94 1.80 -1.63 -19.45
N PRO A 95 1.04 -2.04 -20.49
CA PRO A 95 -0.34 -2.49 -20.37
C PRO A 95 -0.54 -3.73 -19.47
N ASN A 96 0.55 -4.39 -19.07
CA ASN A 96 0.53 -5.57 -18.20
C ASN A 96 1.45 -5.44 -16.97
N THR A 97 1.88 -4.23 -16.63
CA THR A 97 2.70 -4.01 -15.43
C THR A 97 1.83 -3.64 -14.23
N GLY A 98 1.91 -4.45 -13.17
CA GLY A 98 1.18 -4.24 -11.92
C GLY A 98 2.12 -4.07 -10.73
N ILE A 99 1.59 -3.59 -9.60
CA ILE A 99 2.32 -3.59 -8.33
C ILE A 99 2.31 -5.02 -7.78
N TYR A 100 3.48 -5.62 -7.66
CA TYR A 100 3.67 -6.94 -7.05
C TYR A 100 3.87 -6.85 -5.55
N LYS A 101 4.72 -5.92 -5.12
CA LYS A 101 5.04 -5.74 -3.70
C LYS A 101 5.20 -4.27 -3.38
N LEU A 102 4.50 -3.81 -2.37
CA LEU A 102 4.61 -2.46 -1.84
C LEU A 102 5.32 -2.50 -0.49
N GLY A 103 6.19 -1.51 -0.25
CA GLY A 103 6.85 -1.32 1.03
C GLY A 103 7.44 0.08 1.13
N TYR A 104 8.26 0.28 2.15
CA TYR A 104 9.01 1.51 2.37
C TYR A 104 10.44 1.18 2.78
N GLU A 105 11.33 2.13 2.54
CA GLU A 105 12.67 2.14 3.11
C GLU A 105 12.74 3.34 4.04
N HIS A 106 13.15 3.10 5.28
CA HIS A 106 13.50 4.16 6.23
C HIS A 106 14.99 4.09 6.52
N TRP A 107 15.62 5.23 6.77
CA TRP A 107 16.99 5.28 7.25
C TRP A 107 17.23 6.55 8.04
N ARG A 108 18.20 6.47 8.93
CA ARG A 108 18.72 7.59 9.72
C ARG A 108 20.02 8.07 9.09
N ILE A 109 20.10 9.36 8.77
CA ILE A 109 21.34 10.00 8.29
C ILE A 109 22.27 10.38 9.44
#